data_AF-Q6XD53-F1
#
_entry.id   AF-Q6XD53-F1
#
_cell.length_a   1.000
_cell.length_b   1.000
_cell.length_c   1.000
_cell.angle_alpha   90.00
_cell.angle_beta   90.00
_cell.angle_gamma   90.00
#
_symmetry.space_group_name_H-M   'P 1'
#
loop_
_entity.id
_entity.type
_entity.pdbx_description
1 polymer ?
#
loop_
_entity_poly.entity_id
_entity_poly.type
_entity_poly.pdbx_seq_one_letter_code
_entity_poly.pdbx_strand_id
1 'polypeptide(L)'
;VKNVSVKEFRRGNVAGDSKNNPPAEAAAFKAQVIVLNHPGQISAGYTPVLDCHTAHIVCKFAEIKEKVDRRTGKSVEDAPKSIKSGDAAIVKMVPTKPMYVETFTDFPPLGRFAVR
;
A
#
# COMPACT_ATOMS: atom_id res chain seq x y z
N VAL A 1 -23.60 -10.05 -10.02
CA VAL A 1 -24.25 -8.83 -9.51
C VAL A 1 -25.40 -8.47 -10.45
N LYS A 2 -26.63 -8.35 -9.95
CA LYS A 2 -27.79 -7.93 -10.77
C LYS A 2 -28.04 -6.43 -10.56
N ASN A 3 -28.56 -5.72 -11.57
CA ASN A 3 -28.90 -4.30 -11.51
C ASN A 3 -27.72 -3.33 -11.28
N VAL A 4 -26.50 -3.71 -11.69
CA VAL A 4 -25.33 -2.83 -11.63
C VAL A 4 -24.67 -2.82 -13.01
N SER A 5 -24.32 -1.63 -13.50
CA SER A 5 -23.75 -1.45 -14.84
C SER A 5 -22.31 -1.93 -14.90
N VAL A 6 -21.90 -2.53 -16.01
CA VAL A 6 -20.49 -2.90 -16.24
C VAL A 6 -19.57 -1.66 -16.22
N LYS A 7 -20.11 -0.47 -16.52
CA LYS A 7 -19.35 0.79 -16.48
C LYS A 7 -19.00 1.25 -15.04
N GLU A 8 -19.70 0.73 -14.05
CA GLU A 8 -19.48 1.05 -12.63
C GLU A 8 -18.40 0.17 -12.01
N PHE A 9 -18.06 -0.95 -12.65
CA PHE A 9 -16.98 -1.82 -12.21
C PHE A 9 -15.70 -1.59 -13.00
N ARG A 10 -14.58 -1.63 -12.27
CA ARG A 10 -13.25 -1.62 -12.84
C ARG A 10 -12.42 -2.70 -12.20
N ARG A 11 -11.44 -3.19 -12.95
CA ARG A 11 -10.40 -4.07 -12.41
C ARG A 11 -9.72 -3.33 -11.24
N GLY A 12 -9.59 -4.01 -10.10
CA GLY A 12 -9.14 -3.40 -8.85
C GLY A 12 -10.25 -3.17 -7.82
N ASN A 13 -11.53 -3.30 -8.17
CA ASN A 13 -12.60 -3.29 -7.17
C ASN A 13 -12.63 -4.60 -6.37
N VAL A 14 -13.02 -4.48 -5.10
CA VAL A 14 -13.17 -5.59 -4.16
C VAL A 14 -14.64 -5.74 -3.83
N ALA A 15 -15.16 -6.96 -3.97
CA ALA A 15 -16.52 -7.31 -3.57
C ALA A 15 -16.48 -8.03 -2.22
N GLY A 16 -17.34 -7.61 -1.29
CA GLY A 16 -17.52 -8.26 0.01
C GLY A 16 -18.98 -8.28 0.42
N ASP A 17 -19.27 -8.97 1.52
CA ASP A 17 -20.62 -9.03 2.07
C ASP A 17 -20.98 -7.69 2.73
N SER A 18 -22.06 -7.07 2.25
CA SER A 18 -22.61 -5.83 2.81
C SER A 18 -22.92 -5.89 4.31
N LYS A 19 -23.19 -7.07 4.86
CA LYS A 19 -23.57 -7.26 6.27
C LYS A 19 -22.41 -7.71 7.15
N ASN A 20 -21.29 -8.09 6.55
CA ASN A 20 -20.17 -8.64 7.29
C ASN A 20 -18.85 -8.04 6.78
N ASN A 21 -18.47 -6.92 7.40
CA ASN A 21 -17.27 -6.13 7.10
C ASN A 21 -17.14 -5.77 5.61
N PRO A 22 -18.00 -4.87 5.10
CA PRO A 22 -17.93 -4.43 3.71
C PRO A 22 -16.60 -3.73 3.42
N PRO A 23 -15.99 -3.97 2.24
CA PRO A 23 -14.72 -3.35 1.87
C PRO A 23 -14.87 -1.84 1.76
N ALA A 24 -13.93 -1.11 2.37
CA ALA A 24 -13.93 0.35 2.40
C ALA A 24 -12.77 0.94 1.59
N GLU A 25 -12.99 2.14 1.05
CA GLU A 25 -11.94 2.87 0.33
C GLU A 25 -10.88 3.36 1.32
N ALA A 26 -9.62 3.13 0.99
CA ALA A 26 -8.49 3.57 1.79
C ALA A 26 -8.05 4.98 1.38
N ALA A 27 -8.40 5.99 2.16
CA ALA A 27 -7.91 7.36 1.95
C ALA A 27 -6.38 7.48 2.15
N ALA A 28 -5.84 6.74 3.12
CA ALA A 28 -4.42 6.56 3.35
C ALA A 28 -4.21 5.28 4.14
N PHE A 29 -3.07 4.63 3.96
CA PHE A 29 -2.71 3.44 4.72
C PHE A 29 -1.24 3.49 5.13
N LYS A 30 -0.92 2.85 6.27
CA LYS A 30 0.45 2.63 6.70
C LYS A 30 0.86 1.24 6.27
N ALA A 31 2.02 1.11 5.65
CA ALA A 31 2.53 -0.19 5.24
C ALA A 31 4.03 -0.30 5.51
N GLN A 32 4.46 -1.53 5.79
CA GLN A 32 5.87 -1.87 5.82
C GLN A 32 6.34 -2.10 4.38
N VAL A 33 7.31 -1.31 3.96
CA VAL A 33 7.93 -1.39 2.63
C VAL A 33 9.36 -1.88 2.82
N ILE A 34 9.76 -2.86 2.01
CA ILE A 34 11.15 -3.34 1.93
C ILE A 34 11.65 -2.98 0.53
N VAL A 35 12.70 -2.17 0.46
CA VAL A 35 13.26 -1.73 -0.83
C VAL A 35 14.15 -2.82 -1.39
N LEU A 36 13.81 -3.33 -2.58
CA LEU A 36 14.55 -4.38 -3.26
C LEU A 36 15.22 -3.83 -4.53
N ASN A 37 16.55 -4.01 -4.64
CA ASN A 37 17.34 -3.76 -5.84
C ASN A 37 16.99 -2.46 -6.60
N HIS A 38 16.82 -1.36 -5.87
CA HIS A 38 16.54 -0.05 -6.45
C HIS A 38 17.82 0.78 -6.54
N PRO A 39 18.17 1.37 -7.71
CA PRO A 39 19.43 2.08 -7.92
C PRO A 39 19.49 3.46 -7.25
N GLY A 40 18.34 4.02 -6.85
CA GLY A 40 18.24 5.33 -6.21
C GLY A 40 17.78 5.26 -4.74
N GLN A 41 17.62 6.44 -4.15
CA GLN A 41 17.02 6.63 -2.84
C GLN A 41 15.55 7.02 -2.99
N ILE A 42 14.70 6.55 -2.08
CA ILE A 42 13.28 6.88 -2.02
C ILE A 42 13.07 7.85 -0.86
N SER A 43 12.47 9.00 -1.16
CA SER A 43 12.13 10.03 -0.16
C SER A 43 10.63 10.28 -0.12
N ALA A 44 10.18 10.99 0.92
CA ALA A 44 8.81 11.48 0.98
C ALA A 44 8.46 12.28 -0.28
N GLY A 45 7.28 12.03 -0.84
CA GLY A 45 6.84 12.56 -2.13
C GLY A 45 7.02 11.63 -3.32
N TYR A 46 7.74 10.51 -3.18
CA TYR A 46 7.88 9.50 -4.24
C TYR A 46 6.50 8.93 -4.63
N THR A 47 6.25 8.77 -5.93
CA THR A 47 4.93 8.40 -6.50
C THR A 47 5.01 7.18 -7.42
N PRO A 48 5.37 6.00 -6.90
CA PRO A 48 5.45 4.79 -7.71
C PRO A 48 4.07 4.19 -7.98
N VAL A 49 4.05 3.19 -8.87
CA VAL A 49 2.86 2.39 -9.11
C VAL A 49 2.83 1.21 -8.14
N LEU A 50 1.69 1.00 -7.49
CA LEU A 50 1.42 -0.13 -6.63
C LEU A 50 0.55 -1.15 -7.36
N ASP A 51 1.06 -2.37 -7.40
CA ASP A 51 0.28 -3.56 -7.71
C ASP A 51 -0.17 -4.18 -6.39
N CYS A 52 -1.43 -4.03 -6.04
CA CYS A 52 -2.05 -4.75 -4.94
C CYS A 52 -3.17 -5.61 -5.53
N HIS A 53 -3.18 -6.91 -5.25
CA HIS A 53 -4.12 -7.86 -5.83
C HIS A 53 -4.24 -7.75 -7.38
N THR A 54 -5.30 -7.15 -7.89
CA THR A 54 -5.59 -6.86 -9.30
C THR A 54 -5.65 -5.35 -9.57
N ALA A 55 -5.55 -4.52 -8.53
CA ALA A 55 -5.44 -3.08 -8.62
C ALA A 55 -4.01 -2.67 -9.02
N HIS A 56 -3.94 -1.72 -9.95
CA HIS A 56 -2.73 -1.11 -10.46
C HIS A 56 -2.89 0.40 -10.38
N ILE A 57 -2.39 1.00 -9.30
CA ILE A 57 -2.69 2.39 -8.93
C ILE A 57 -1.42 3.10 -8.50
N VAL A 58 -1.24 4.34 -8.93
CA VAL A 58 -0.15 5.20 -8.44
C VAL A 58 -0.46 5.61 -7.01
N CYS A 59 0.49 5.37 -6.09
CA CYS A 59 0.36 5.84 -4.71
C CYS A 59 1.53 6.75 -4.36
N LYS A 60 1.24 7.82 -3.63
CA LYS A 60 2.24 8.72 -3.09
C LYS A 60 2.74 8.22 -1.74
N PHE A 61 4.05 8.13 -1.58
CA PHE A 61 4.73 7.98 -0.31
C PHE A 61 4.63 9.33 0.41
N ALA A 62 3.55 9.55 1.15
CA ALA A 62 3.28 10.84 1.78
C ALA A 62 4.34 11.15 2.86
N GLU A 63 4.61 10.18 3.72
CA GLU A 63 5.55 10.30 4.83
C GLU A 63 6.26 8.95 5.03
N ILE A 64 7.57 8.97 5.24
CA ILE A 64 8.32 7.81 5.76
C ILE A 64 8.35 7.98 7.27
N LYS A 65 7.56 7.17 7.98
CA LYS A 65 7.41 7.32 9.43
C LYS A 65 8.62 6.83 10.16
N GLU A 66 9.03 5.60 9.89
CA GLU A 66 10.07 4.95 10.67
C GLU A 66 10.84 3.99 9.78
N LYS A 67 12.16 3.94 9.94
CA LYS A 67 12.97 2.86 9.40
C LYS A 67 12.90 1.70 10.40
N VAL A 68 12.63 0.50 9.90
CA VAL A 68 12.51 -0.70 10.73
C VAL A 68 13.53 -1.75 10.30
N ASP A 69 13.94 -2.59 11.24
CA ASP A 69 14.74 -3.76 10.94
C ASP A 69 13.89 -4.82 10.21
N ARG A 70 14.39 -5.33 9.09
CA ARG A 70 13.66 -6.27 8.23
C ARG A 70 13.32 -7.61 8.91
N ARG A 71 14.11 -8.07 9.89
CA ARG A 71 13.91 -9.36 10.56
C ARG A 71 13.06 -9.22 11.81
N THR A 72 13.28 -8.16 12.58
CA THR A 72 12.66 -7.99 13.90
C THR A 72 11.48 -7.04 13.91
N GLY A 73 11.32 -6.21 12.86
CA GLY A 73 10.28 -5.19 12.79
C GLY A 73 10.46 -4.03 13.77
N LYS A 74 11.58 -3.99 14.51
CA LYS A 74 11.86 -2.92 15.47
C LYS A 74 12.25 -1.64 14.76
N SER A 75 11.77 -0.51 15.28
CA SER A 75 12.16 0.82 14.82
C SER A 75 13.65 1.06 15.08
N VAL A 76 14.35 1.50 14.04
CA VAL A 76 15.80 1.80 14.05
C VAL A 76 16.00 3.32 14.01
N GLU A 77 15.18 4.02 13.24
CA GLU A 77 15.27 5.46 13.04
C GLU A 77 13.86 6.04 12.85
N ASP A 78 13.53 7.09 13.58
CA ASP A 78 12.27 7.81 13.44
C ASP A 78 12.40 8.93 12.39
N ALA A 79 11.39 9.04 11.53
CA ALA A 79 11.29 9.99 10.42
C ALA A 79 12.55 10.12 9.53
N PRO A 80 13.03 9.02 8.90
CA PRO A 80 14.20 9.08 8.02
C PRO A 80 13.91 9.93 6.77
N LYS A 81 14.91 10.71 6.32
CA LYS A 81 14.79 11.56 5.11
C LYS A 81 14.67 10.75 3.81
N SER A 82 15.25 9.56 3.78
CA SER A 82 15.30 8.69 2.61
C SER A 82 15.56 7.24 2.98
N ILE A 83 15.04 6.30 2.21
CA ILE A 83 15.32 4.85 2.32
C ILE A 83 15.99 4.35 1.05
N LYS A 84 16.90 3.38 1.18
CA LYS A 84 17.65 2.79 0.05
C LYS A 84 17.46 1.29 -0.02
N SER A 85 17.99 0.66 -1.07
CA SER A 85 17.96 -0.79 -1.25
C SER A 85 18.46 -1.53 0.00
N GLY A 86 17.70 -2.52 0.45
CA GLY A 86 17.96 -3.31 1.66
C GLY A 86 17.28 -2.79 2.93
N ASP A 87 16.84 -1.53 2.94
CA ASP A 87 16.13 -0.97 4.09
C ASP A 87 14.67 -1.41 4.13
N ALA A 88 14.13 -1.55 5.34
CA ALA A 88 12.70 -1.65 5.58
C ALA A 88 12.22 -0.40 6.30
N ALA A 89 11.01 0.07 5.99
CA ALA A 89 10.43 1.25 6.63
C ALA A 89 8.91 1.17 6.66
N ILE A 90 8.31 1.80 7.67
CA ILE A 90 6.88 2.05 7.74
C ILE A 90 6.60 3.37 7.00
N VAL A 91 5.83 3.27 5.93
CA VAL A 91 5.48 4.41 5.07
C VAL A 91 3.98 4.65 5.15
N LYS A 92 3.59 5.92 5.23
CA LYS A 92 2.20 6.34 5.01
C LYS A 92 2.02 6.61 3.52
N MET A 93 1.13 5.84 2.91
CA MET A 93 0.86 5.88 1.48
C MET A 93 -0.53 6.47 1.24
N VAL A 94 -0.64 7.27 0.18
CA VAL A 94 -1.90 7.89 -0.26
C VAL A 94 -2.13 7.50 -1.72
N PRO A 95 -3.16 6.70 -2.02
CA PRO A 95 -3.47 6.35 -3.40
C PRO A 95 -4.01 7.57 -4.16
N THR A 96 -3.69 7.68 -5.44
CA THR A 96 -4.15 8.79 -6.31
C THR A 96 -5.54 8.57 -6.89
N LYS A 97 -6.02 7.32 -6.84
CA LYS A 97 -7.34 6.88 -7.27
C LYS A 97 -7.96 6.01 -6.18
N PRO A 98 -9.29 5.86 -6.13
CA PRO A 98 -9.94 4.98 -5.18
C PRO A 98 -9.33 3.58 -5.18
N MET A 99 -8.85 3.17 -4.01
CA MET A 99 -8.16 1.90 -3.80
C MET A 99 -8.73 1.22 -2.56
N TYR A 100 -8.93 -0.09 -2.64
CA TYR A 100 -9.43 -0.91 -1.55
C TYR A 100 -8.29 -1.83 -1.10
N VAL A 101 -7.78 -1.59 0.10
CA VAL A 101 -6.72 -2.39 0.72
C VAL A 101 -7.13 -2.69 2.15
N GLU A 102 -6.72 -3.86 2.62
CA GLU A 102 -7.03 -4.34 3.96
C GLU A 102 -5.74 -4.63 4.74
N THR A 103 -5.87 -4.80 6.05
CA THR A 103 -4.72 -5.20 6.86
C THR A 103 -4.25 -6.60 6.45
N PHE A 104 -2.93 -6.80 6.46
CA PHE A 104 -2.36 -8.10 6.12
C PHE A 104 -2.77 -9.21 7.10
N THR A 105 -3.07 -8.86 8.36
CA THR A 105 -3.51 -9.81 9.39
C THR A 105 -4.90 -10.34 9.11
N ASP A 106 -5.81 -9.46 8.67
CA ASP A 106 -7.22 -9.81 8.51
C ASP A 106 -7.48 -10.40 7.12
N PHE A 107 -6.89 -9.79 6.09
CA PHE A 107 -7.01 -10.23 4.70
C PHE A 107 -5.65 -10.27 3.99
N PRO A 108 -4.86 -11.33 4.19
CA PRO A 108 -3.52 -11.48 3.59
C PRO A 108 -3.44 -11.22 2.07
N PRO A 109 -4.44 -11.61 1.24
CA PRO A 109 -4.41 -11.36 -0.21
C PRO A 109 -4.55 -9.88 -0.59
N LEU A 110 -5.16 -9.05 0.27
CA LEU A 110 -5.40 -7.62 0.04
C LEU A 110 -4.42 -6.72 0.79
N GLY A 111 -3.62 -7.27 1.71
CA GLY A 111 -2.59 -6.55 2.46
C GLY A 111 -1.17 -6.66 1.89
N ARG A 112 -0.97 -7.41 0.80
CA ARG A 112 0.33 -7.49 0.09
C ARG A 112 0.29 -6.69 -1.20
N PHE A 113 1.37 -5.96 -1.46
CA PHE A 113 1.54 -5.21 -2.69
C PHE A 113 2.99 -5.25 -3.16
N ALA A 114 3.18 -5.04 -4.45
CA ALA A 114 4.47 -4.76 -5.06
C ALA A 114 4.50 -3.30 -5.49
N VAL A 115 5.65 -2.65 -5.29
CA VAL A 115 5.92 -1.30 -5.77
C VAL A 115 6.81 -1.42 -7.00
N ARG A 116 6.44 -0.75 -8.09
CA ARG A 116 7.23 -0.67 -9.32
C ARG A 116 7.82 0.71 -9.53
#